data_AF-A0A7C2UCG4-F1
#
_entry.id   AF-A0A7C2UCG4-F1
#
_cell.length_a   1.000
_cell.length_b   1.000
_cell.length_c   1.000
_cell.angle_alpha   90.00
_cell.angle_beta   90.00
_cell.angle_gamma   90.00
#
_symmetry.space_group_name_H-M   'P 1'
#
loop_
_entity.id
_entity.type
_entity.pdbx_description
1 polymer ?
#
loop_
_entity_poly.entity_id
_entity_poly.type
_entity_poly.pdbx_seq_one_letter_code
_entity_poly.pdbx_strand_id
1 'polypeptide(L)'
;MLGVLIALGAQQVVDAIRWNREVAGFRASVREEIAINLGTYPYRAKQKQCIEVRLDELQRWLDGWRSGKPQSLAGPIGIPASRVIRTSVWASRDPGTFAHMPRAEKEEYAFLYDEFANNELHRLDERSAWIDLANFDRATMLTHQDQMQLQGLITRARLRDARLDDNAQRFIRRAATRSDLHPKDVPDPPVYDPNLCKRILPSVGITQTTVVRAG
;
A
#
# COMPACT_ATOMS: atom_id res chain seq x y z
N MET A 1 -48.40 13.74 -39.17
CA MET A 1 -46.95 13.72 -38.83
C MET A 1 -46.62 14.32 -37.45
N LEU A 2 -47.53 15.08 -36.78
CA LEU A 2 -47.31 15.54 -35.40
C LEU A 2 -47.11 14.40 -34.37
N GLY A 3 -47.74 13.23 -34.55
CA GLY A 3 -47.62 12.11 -33.60
C GLY A 3 -46.23 11.48 -33.51
N VAL A 4 -45.41 11.57 -34.57
CA VAL A 4 -44.04 11.01 -34.58
C VAL A 4 -43.08 11.91 -33.80
N LEU A 5 -43.28 13.23 -33.82
CA LEU A 5 -42.42 14.17 -33.09
C LEU A 5 -42.64 14.13 -31.57
N ILE A 6 -43.88 13.93 -31.12
CA ILE A 6 -44.19 13.80 -29.68
C ILE A 6 -43.60 12.49 -29.12
N ALA A 7 -43.68 11.40 -29.89
CA ALA A 7 -43.09 10.11 -29.51
C ALA A 7 -41.56 10.20 -29.36
N LEU A 8 -40.87 10.87 -30.29
CA LEU A 8 -39.43 11.07 -30.23
C LEU A 8 -38.99 12.00 -29.09
N GLY A 9 -39.77 13.05 -28.79
CA GLY A 9 -39.48 13.95 -27.68
C GLY A 9 -39.60 13.27 -26.30
N ALA A 10 -40.65 12.47 -26.10
CA ALA A 10 -40.85 11.73 -24.85
C ALA A 10 -39.76 10.67 -24.62
N GLN A 11 -39.31 9.99 -25.68
CA GLN A 11 -38.26 8.99 -25.61
C GLN A 11 -36.91 9.59 -25.16
N GLN A 12 -36.53 10.75 -25.71
CA GLN A 12 -35.27 11.42 -25.34
C GLN A 12 -35.22 11.83 -23.85
N VAL A 13 -36.35 12.23 -23.27
CA VAL A 13 -36.43 12.57 -21.84
C VAL A 13 -36.26 11.33 -20.96
N VAL A 14 -36.92 10.22 -21.31
CA VAL A 14 -36.78 8.95 -20.57
C VAL A 14 -35.34 8.45 -20.65
N ASP A 15 -34.72 8.54 -21.83
CA ASP A 15 -33.32 8.16 -22.02
C ASP A 15 -32.38 9.03 -21.18
N ALA A 16 -32.56 10.34 -21.16
CA ALA A 16 -31.74 11.24 -20.33
C ALA A 16 -31.88 10.92 -18.83
N ILE A 17 -33.10 10.66 -18.34
CA ILE A 17 -33.34 10.28 -16.94
C ILE A 17 -32.68 8.95 -16.61
N ARG A 18 -32.79 7.96 -17.51
CA ARG A 18 -32.15 6.65 -17.36
C ARG A 18 -30.63 6.80 -17.25
N TRP A 19 -30.00 7.50 -18.20
CA TRP A 19 -28.54 7.69 -18.18
C TRP A 19 -28.06 8.46 -16.95
N ASN A 20 -28.81 9.47 -16.50
CA ASN A 20 -28.48 10.18 -15.27
C ASN A 20 -28.46 9.25 -14.05
N ARG A 21 -29.41 8.31 -13.96
CA ARG A 21 -29.45 7.32 -12.88
C ARG A 21 -28.32 6.30 -12.98
N GLU A 22 -28.04 5.79 -14.18
CA GLU A 22 -26.96 4.84 -14.42
C GLU A 22 -25.59 5.45 -14.12
N VAL A 23 -25.33 6.67 -14.59
CA VAL A 23 -24.10 7.43 -14.28
C VAL A 23 -23.99 7.70 -12.79
N ALA A 24 -25.07 8.09 -12.11
CA ALA A 24 -25.05 8.33 -10.66
C ALA A 24 -24.74 7.04 -9.87
N GLY A 25 -25.33 5.91 -10.25
CA GLY A 25 -25.08 4.61 -9.62
C GLY A 25 -23.64 4.12 -9.82
N PHE A 26 -23.12 4.25 -11.04
CA PHE A 26 -21.72 3.91 -11.34
C PHE A 26 -20.75 4.83 -10.59
N ARG A 27 -21.00 6.14 -10.60
CA ARG A 27 -20.22 7.13 -9.85
C ARG A 27 -20.15 6.78 -8.36
N ALA A 28 -21.28 6.45 -7.73
CA ALA A 28 -21.30 6.09 -6.32
C ALA A 28 -20.44 4.85 -6.04
N SER A 29 -20.56 3.82 -6.88
CA SER A 29 -19.78 2.58 -6.76
C SER A 29 -18.27 2.82 -6.94
N VAL A 30 -17.88 3.61 -7.96
CA VAL A 30 -16.47 3.94 -8.22
C VAL A 30 -15.88 4.75 -7.08
N ARG A 31 -16.60 5.77 -6.58
CA ARG A 31 -16.14 6.61 -5.46
C ARG A 31 -15.92 5.78 -4.19
N GLU A 32 -16.82 4.84 -3.90
CA GLU A 32 -16.66 3.92 -2.78
C GLU A 32 -15.44 3.00 -2.95
N GLU A 33 -15.22 2.41 -4.15
CA GLU A 33 -14.04 1.59 -4.44
C GLU A 33 -12.73 2.41 -4.28
N ILE A 34 -12.70 3.64 -4.81
CA ILE A 34 -11.56 4.55 -4.68
C ILE A 34 -11.31 4.88 -3.21
N ALA A 35 -12.33 5.21 -2.42
CA ALA A 35 -12.18 5.53 -1.00
C ALA A 35 -11.58 4.35 -0.20
N ILE A 36 -12.05 3.13 -0.48
CA ILE A 36 -11.49 1.90 0.09
C ILE A 36 -10.02 1.73 -0.30
N ASN A 37 -9.68 1.92 -1.58
CA ASN A 37 -8.31 1.80 -2.06
C ASN A 37 -7.39 2.89 -1.48
N LEU A 38 -7.88 4.12 -1.31
CA LEU A 38 -7.18 5.18 -0.60
C LEU A 38 -6.88 4.79 0.86
N GLY A 39 -7.72 3.96 1.47
CA GLY A 39 -7.49 3.38 2.79
C GLY A 39 -6.27 2.46 2.90
N THR A 40 -5.69 1.99 1.78
CA THR A 40 -4.48 1.14 1.80
C THR A 40 -3.24 1.88 2.28
N TYR A 41 -3.13 3.18 1.96
CA TYR A 41 -1.99 4.02 2.30
C TYR A 41 -1.86 4.29 3.82
N PRO A 42 -2.88 4.85 4.53
CA PRO A 42 -2.76 5.04 5.98
C PRO A 42 -2.61 3.72 6.73
N TYR A 43 -3.16 2.62 6.21
CA TYR A 43 -2.94 1.29 6.76
C TYR A 43 -1.47 0.85 6.67
N ARG A 44 -0.81 1.07 5.53
CA ARG A 44 0.63 0.79 5.37
C ARG A 44 1.51 1.75 6.17
N ALA A 45 1.12 3.02 6.28
CA ALA A 45 1.84 4.04 7.06
C ALA A 45 1.92 3.69 8.56
N LYS A 46 0.88 3.06 9.13
CA LYS A 46 0.89 2.56 10.52
C LYS A 46 2.01 1.56 10.81
N GLN A 47 2.58 0.91 9.79
CA GLN A 47 3.67 -0.06 9.92
C GLN A 47 5.07 0.53 9.68
N LYS A 48 5.15 1.79 9.23
CA LYS A 48 6.41 2.43 8.78
C LYS A 48 7.51 2.34 9.83
N GLN A 49 7.20 2.74 11.07
CA GLN A 49 8.19 2.71 12.15
C GLN A 49 8.72 1.29 12.42
N CYS A 50 7.85 0.28 12.42
CA CYS A 50 8.29 -1.11 12.63
C CYS A 50 9.19 -1.60 11.49
N ILE A 51 8.90 -1.18 10.27
CA ILE A 51 9.66 -1.54 9.07
C ILE A 51 11.05 -0.90 9.08
N GLU A 52 11.13 0.40 9.40
CA GLU A 52 12.41 1.10 9.54
C GLU A 52 13.28 0.43 10.61
N VAL A 53 12.72 0.19 11.81
CA VAL A 53 13.43 -0.50 12.90
C VAL A 53 13.89 -1.89 12.47
N ARG A 54 13.04 -2.65 11.78
CA ARG A 54 13.37 -3.99 11.30
C ARG A 54 14.52 -3.99 10.29
N LEU A 55 14.49 -3.07 9.33
CA LEU A 55 15.54 -2.94 8.32
C LEU A 55 16.87 -2.50 8.96
N ASP A 56 16.81 -1.68 10.01
CA ASP A 56 17.99 -1.32 10.80
C ASP A 56 18.54 -2.50 11.62
N GLU A 57 17.67 -3.33 12.19
CA GLU A 57 18.07 -4.58 12.85
C GLU A 57 18.75 -5.54 11.86
N LEU A 58 18.19 -5.71 10.67
CA LEU A 58 18.80 -6.54 9.62
C LEU A 58 20.16 -6.00 9.18
N GLN A 59 20.31 -4.68 9.05
CA GLN A 59 21.60 -4.07 8.72
C GLN A 59 22.63 -4.34 9.83
N ARG A 60 22.25 -4.14 11.10
CA ARG A 60 23.14 -4.47 12.24
C ARG A 60 23.52 -5.95 12.28
N TRP A 61 22.57 -6.83 11.99
CA TRP A 61 22.81 -8.27 11.91
C TRP A 61 23.86 -8.61 10.83
N LEU A 62 23.70 -8.04 9.63
CA LEU A 62 24.65 -8.17 8.53
C LEU A 62 26.04 -7.60 8.87
N ASP A 63 26.09 -6.45 9.54
CA ASP A 63 27.35 -5.84 9.96
C ASP A 63 28.08 -6.70 11.03
N GLY A 64 27.32 -7.39 11.88
CA GLY A 64 27.84 -8.40 12.80
C GLY A 64 28.54 -9.54 12.07
N TRP A 65 27.93 -10.08 11.00
CA TRP A 65 28.57 -11.09 10.15
C TRP A 65 29.86 -10.59 9.50
N ARG A 66 29.85 -9.38 8.92
CA ARG A 66 31.02 -8.78 8.26
C ARG A 66 32.19 -8.52 9.21
N SER A 67 31.89 -8.21 10.47
CA SER A 67 32.90 -7.94 11.50
C SER A 67 33.35 -9.18 12.27
N GLY A 68 32.91 -10.38 11.88
CA GLY A 68 33.25 -11.63 12.57
C GLY A 68 32.57 -11.80 13.94
N LYS A 69 31.49 -11.05 14.21
CA LYS A 69 30.69 -11.09 15.45
C LYS A 69 29.22 -11.37 15.11
N PRO A 70 28.90 -12.53 14.50
CA PRO A 70 27.52 -12.84 14.11
C PRO A 70 26.64 -12.97 15.35
N GLN A 71 25.39 -12.53 15.22
CA GLN A 71 24.34 -12.71 16.22
C GLN A 71 23.28 -13.66 15.67
N SER A 72 22.66 -14.46 16.53
CA SER A 72 21.48 -15.23 16.15
C SER A 72 20.25 -14.33 16.19
N LEU A 73 19.35 -14.50 15.23
CA LEU A 73 18.04 -13.85 15.28
C LEU A 73 17.21 -14.44 16.43
N ALA A 74 16.56 -13.58 17.20
CA ALA A 74 15.70 -13.95 18.32
C ALA A 74 14.26 -14.33 17.89
N GLY A 75 13.93 -14.13 16.61
CA GLY A 75 12.61 -14.38 16.05
C GLY A 75 12.60 -14.19 14.52
N PRO A 76 11.44 -14.38 13.89
CA PRO A 76 11.29 -14.25 12.44
C PRO A 76 11.41 -12.79 11.99
N ILE A 77 11.93 -12.58 10.78
CA ILE A 77 12.09 -11.28 10.11
C ILE A 77 10.74 -10.60 9.84
N GLY A 78 9.66 -11.38 9.75
CA GLY A 78 8.30 -10.88 9.60
C GLY A 78 8.05 -10.23 8.24
N ILE A 79 6.79 -10.00 7.92
CA ILE A 79 6.38 -9.45 6.62
C ILE A 79 5.34 -8.34 6.83
N PRO A 80 5.51 -7.15 6.21
CA PRO A 80 4.48 -6.13 6.22
C PRO A 80 3.16 -6.64 5.66
N ALA A 81 2.09 -6.39 6.39
CA ALA A 81 0.75 -6.67 5.89
C ALA A 81 0.38 -5.60 4.87
N SER A 82 -0.34 -6.00 3.81
CA SER A 82 -0.90 -5.06 2.86
C SER A 82 -2.33 -5.39 2.51
N ARG A 83 -3.12 -4.34 2.30
CA ARG A 83 -4.45 -4.44 1.68
C ARG A 83 -4.30 -4.63 0.16
N VAL A 84 -5.27 -5.30 -0.43
CA VAL A 84 -5.38 -5.48 -1.89
C VAL A 84 -6.11 -4.29 -2.48
N ILE A 85 -5.62 -3.80 -3.62
CA ILE A 85 -6.30 -2.79 -4.44
C ILE A 85 -7.46 -3.44 -5.20
N ARG A 86 -8.65 -2.87 -5.10
CA ARG A 86 -9.85 -3.32 -5.80
C ARG A 86 -10.04 -2.53 -7.09
N THR A 87 -10.31 -3.20 -8.19
CA THR A 87 -10.56 -2.55 -9.49
C THR A 87 -11.80 -3.09 -10.18
N SER A 88 -12.57 -3.93 -9.49
CA SER A 88 -13.66 -4.67 -10.11
C SER A 88 -14.76 -3.75 -10.59
N VAL A 89 -15.08 -2.68 -9.85
CA VAL A 89 -16.10 -1.70 -10.26
C VAL A 89 -15.64 -1.00 -11.54
N TRP A 90 -14.39 -0.51 -11.57
CA TRP A 90 -13.85 0.17 -12.75
C TRP A 90 -13.67 -0.74 -13.97
N ALA A 91 -13.27 -1.98 -13.77
CA ALA A 91 -13.08 -2.96 -14.82
C ALA A 91 -14.42 -3.42 -15.43
N SER A 92 -15.50 -3.42 -14.65
CA SER A 92 -16.85 -3.83 -15.09
C SER A 92 -17.72 -2.68 -15.61
N ARG A 93 -17.12 -1.52 -15.91
CA ARG A 93 -17.86 -0.35 -16.40
C ARG A 93 -18.62 -0.68 -17.69
N ASP A 94 -19.89 -0.31 -17.72
CA ASP A 94 -20.70 -0.37 -18.93
C ASP A 94 -20.27 0.75 -19.93
N PRO A 95 -20.00 0.43 -21.20
CA PRO A 95 -19.58 1.42 -22.20
C PRO A 95 -20.59 2.55 -22.40
N GLY A 96 -21.90 2.27 -22.34
CA GLY A 96 -22.96 3.26 -22.50
C GLY A 96 -22.97 4.26 -21.34
N THR A 97 -22.93 3.74 -20.11
CA THR A 97 -22.83 4.56 -18.88
C THR A 97 -21.58 5.43 -18.92
N PHE A 98 -20.42 4.85 -19.27
CA PHE A 98 -19.15 5.57 -19.35
C PHE A 98 -19.16 6.65 -20.45
N ALA A 99 -19.82 6.41 -21.59
CA ALA A 99 -19.94 7.40 -22.66
C ALA A 99 -20.66 8.67 -22.19
N HIS A 100 -21.69 8.53 -21.36
CA HIS A 100 -22.49 9.64 -20.81
C HIS A 100 -21.85 10.37 -19.63
N MET A 101 -20.74 9.86 -19.08
CA MET A 101 -20.02 10.56 -18.01
C MET A 101 -19.35 11.85 -18.52
N PRO A 102 -19.30 12.91 -17.70
CA PRO A 102 -18.49 14.09 -17.98
C PRO A 102 -17.03 13.72 -18.24
N ARG A 103 -16.42 14.36 -19.24
CA ARG A 103 -15.03 14.10 -19.64
C ARG A 103 -14.04 14.27 -18.48
N ALA A 104 -14.12 15.38 -17.75
CA ALA A 104 -13.22 15.67 -16.65
C ALA A 104 -13.28 14.61 -15.54
N GLU A 105 -14.48 14.05 -15.29
CA GLU A 105 -14.66 12.98 -14.31
C GLU A 105 -14.01 11.67 -14.78
N LYS A 106 -14.15 11.33 -16.07
CA LYS A 106 -13.48 10.16 -16.66
C LYS A 106 -11.96 10.26 -16.56
N GLU A 107 -11.41 11.43 -16.88
CA GLU A 107 -9.97 11.68 -16.84
C GLU A 107 -9.43 11.56 -15.40
N GLU A 108 -10.16 12.10 -14.41
CA GLU A 108 -9.75 12.00 -13.01
C GLU A 108 -9.85 10.56 -12.48
N TYR A 109 -10.91 9.81 -12.79
CA TYR A 109 -10.96 8.40 -12.40
C TYR A 109 -9.86 7.58 -13.08
N ALA A 110 -9.62 7.77 -14.38
CA ALA A 110 -8.52 7.10 -15.07
C ALA A 110 -7.18 7.37 -14.38
N PHE A 111 -6.88 8.63 -14.08
CA PHE A 111 -5.69 9.02 -13.33
C PHE A 111 -5.58 8.29 -11.98
N LEU A 112 -6.67 8.23 -11.20
CA LEU A 112 -6.67 7.56 -9.90
C LEU A 112 -6.41 6.05 -10.02
N TYR A 113 -6.97 5.40 -11.05
CA TYR A 113 -6.72 3.97 -11.31
C TYR A 113 -5.31 3.69 -11.83
N ASP A 114 -4.70 4.60 -12.60
CA ASP A 114 -3.30 4.48 -13.00
C ASP A 114 -2.36 4.54 -11.78
N GLU A 115 -2.63 5.44 -10.83
CA GLU A 115 -1.87 5.52 -9.58
C GLU A 115 -2.07 4.26 -8.71
N PHE A 116 -3.28 3.70 -8.68
CA PHE A 116 -3.54 2.42 -8.00
C PHE A 116 -2.80 1.24 -8.65
N ALA A 117 -2.75 1.18 -9.98
CA ALA A 117 -1.98 0.17 -10.69
C ALA A 117 -0.47 0.31 -10.39
N ASN A 118 0.05 1.53 -10.38
CA ASN A 118 1.45 1.79 -10.00
C ASN A 118 1.73 1.40 -8.54
N ASN A 119 0.80 1.70 -7.62
CA ASN A 119 0.93 1.30 -6.22
C ASN A 119 0.93 -0.22 -6.05
N GLU A 120 0.09 -0.94 -6.80
CA GLU A 120 0.05 -2.40 -6.77
C GLU A 120 1.40 -3.02 -7.20
N LEU A 121 2.06 -2.47 -8.22
CA LEU A 121 3.41 -2.89 -8.61
C LEU A 121 4.41 -2.72 -7.47
N HIS A 122 4.41 -1.56 -6.80
CA HIS A 122 5.29 -1.30 -5.66
C HIS A 122 4.98 -2.20 -4.46
N ARG A 123 3.70 -2.47 -4.20
CA ARG A 123 3.23 -3.35 -3.13
C ARG A 123 3.69 -4.80 -3.33
N LEU A 124 3.58 -5.30 -4.56
CA LEU A 124 4.04 -6.65 -4.92
C LEU A 124 5.57 -6.75 -4.86
N ASP A 125 6.29 -5.73 -5.31
CA ASP A 125 7.76 -5.66 -5.21
C ASP A 125 8.24 -5.65 -3.76
N GLU A 126 7.60 -4.85 -2.89
CA GLU A 126 7.84 -4.85 -1.45
C GLU A 126 7.60 -6.25 -0.88
N ARG A 127 6.42 -6.83 -1.12
CA ARG A 127 6.09 -8.16 -0.62
C ARG A 127 7.12 -9.22 -1.06
N SER A 128 7.55 -9.18 -2.31
CA SER A 128 8.59 -10.08 -2.82
C SER A 128 9.91 -9.90 -2.06
N ALA A 129 10.37 -8.66 -1.86
CA ALA A 129 11.60 -8.39 -1.14
C ALA A 129 11.54 -8.91 0.31
N TRP A 130 10.40 -8.78 0.98
CA TRP A 130 10.20 -9.30 2.34
C TRP A 130 10.12 -10.83 2.40
N ILE A 131 9.52 -11.48 1.41
CA ILE A 131 9.57 -12.95 1.29
C ILE A 131 11.02 -13.41 1.10
N ASP A 132 11.79 -12.73 0.26
CA ASP A 132 13.19 -13.05 0.03
C ASP A 132 14.05 -12.82 1.29
N LEU A 133 13.76 -11.78 2.06
CA LEU A 133 14.37 -11.56 3.38
C LEU A 133 14.03 -12.69 4.36
N ALA A 134 12.79 -13.18 4.36
CA ALA A 134 12.38 -14.27 5.26
C ALA A 134 13.12 -15.59 5.02
N ASN A 135 13.76 -15.78 3.85
CA ASN A 135 14.65 -16.93 3.62
C ASN A 135 15.85 -16.96 4.59
N PHE A 136 16.16 -15.85 5.24
CA PHE A 136 17.24 -15.72 6.22
C PHE A 136 16.82 -15.96 7.69
N ASP A 137 15.54 -16.20 7.99
CA ASP A 137 14.99 -16.32 9.36
C ASP A 137 15.73 -17.31 10.26
N ARG A 138 16.32 -18.36 9.67
CA ARG A 138 17.02 -19.44 10.38
C ARG A 138 18.45 -19.64 9.89
N ALA A 139 19.03 -18.63 9.25
CA ALA A 139 20.40 -18.71 8.79
C ALA A 139 21.35 -18.81 9.98
N THR A 140 22.04 -19.94 10.09
CA THR A 140 23.12 -20.16 11.08
C THR A 140 24.49 -19.77 10.53
N MET A 141 24.59 -19.55 9.22
CA MET A 141 25.79 -19.13 8.50
C MET A 141 25.40 -18.24 7.32
N LEU A 142 26.12 -17.14 7.11
CA LEU A 142 26.03 -16.33 5.89
C LEU A 142 27.34 -16.36 5.13
N THR A 143 27.33 -16.97 3.94
CA THR A 143 28.45 -16.87 3.00
C THR A 143 28.62 -15.43 2.51
N HIS A 144 29.73 -15.12 1.84
CA HIS A 144 29.92 -13.79 1.24
C HIS A 144 28.79 -13.47 0.23
N GLN A 145 28.33 -14.46 -0.53
CA GLN A 145 27.21 -14.29 -1.46
C GLN A 145 25.91 -13.96 -0.73
N ASP A 146 25.61 -14.68 0.36
CA ASP A 146 24.43 -14.42 1.20
C ASP A 146 24.45 -13.00 1.77
N GLN A 147 25.61 -12.54 2.23
CA GLN A 147 25.79 -11.18 2.76
C GLN A 147 25.55 -10.10 1.70
N MET A 148 26.01 -10.32 0.45
CA MET A 148 25.72 -9.41 -0.66
C MET A 148 24.23 -9.41 -1.03
N GLN A 149 23.60 -10.59 -1.07
CA GLN A 149 22.17 -10.73 -1.35
C GLN A 149 21.33 -10.02 -0.28
N LEU A 150 21.63 -10.27 1.01
CA LEU A 150 20.95 -9.63 2.13
C LEU A 150 21.09 -8.10 2.07
N GLN A 151 22.28 -7.58 1.76
CA GLN A 151 22.46 -6.13 1.57
C GLN A 151 21.56 -5.59 0.45
N GLY A 152 21.49 -6.28 -0.69
CA GLY A 152 20.66 -5.89 -1.81
C GLY A 152 19.17 -5.86 -1.45
N LEU A 153 18.70 -6.86 -0.70
CA LEU A 153 17.32 -6.95 -0.23
C LEU A 153 16.98 -5.83 0.78
N ILE A 154 17.86 -5.55 1.74
CA ILE A 154 17.69 -4.43 2.69
C ILE A 154 17.58 -3.10 1.95
N THR A 155 18.49 -2.86 0.99
CA THR A 155 18.49 -1.63 0.18
C THR A 155 17.21 -1.50 -0.65
N ARG A 156 16.77 -2.58 -1.31
CA ARG A 156 15.52 -2.60 -2.09
C ARG A 156 14.31 -2.30 -1.20
N ALA A 157 14.21 -2.95 -0.04
CA ALA A 157 13.11 -2.74 0.90
C ALA A 157 13.06 -1.28 1.41
N ARG A 158 14.21 -0.68 1.77
CA ARG A 158 14.29 0.74 2.15
C ARG A 158 13.83 1.68 1.04
N LEU A 159 14.27 1.43 -0.20
CA LEU A 159 13.86 2.23 -1.36
C LEU A 159 12.34 2.15 -1.59
N ARG A 160 11.74 0.97 -1.39
CA ARG A 160 10.28 0.79 -1.52
C ARG A 160 9.50 1.45 -0.40
N ASP A 161 9.93 1.34 0.85
CA ASP A 161 9.27 2.01 1.97
C ASP A 161 9.23 3.53 1.76
N ALA A 162 10.36 4.15 1.41
CA ALA A 162 10.44 5.58 1.12
C ALA A 162 9.51 5.98 -0.05
N ARG A 163 9.51 5.20 -1.13
CA ARG A 163 8.70 5.50 -2.32
C ARG A 163 7.20 5.40 -2.07
N LEU A 164 6.76 4.43 -1.27
CA LEU A 164 5.35 4.24 -0.93
C LEU A 164 4.82 5.43 -0.12
N ASP A 165 5.59 5.92 0.84
CA ASP A 165 5.21 7.04 1.71
C ASP A 165 5.09 8.37 0.95
N ASP A 166 6.09 8.71 0.14
CA ASP A 166 6.09 9.93 -0.67
C ASP A 166 4.92 9.98 -1.67
N ASN A 167 4.67 8.85 -2.34
CA ASN A 167 3.58 8.76 -3.30
C ASN A 167 2.21 8.80 -2.62
N ALA A 168 2.04 8.11 -1.49
CA ALA A 168 0.79 8.07 -0.73
C ALA A 168 0.29 9.48 -0.39
N GLN A 169 1.17 10.30 0.17
CA GLN A 169 0.85 11.65 0.62
C GLN A 169 0.43 12.56 -0.53
N ARG A 170 1.16 12.52 -1.65
CA ARG A 170 0.81 13.27 -2.86
C ARG A 170 -0.55 12.83 -3.41
N PHE A 171 -0.77 11.52 -3.47
CA PHE A 171 -1.96 10.93 -4.07
C PHE A 171 -3.23 11.21 -3.26
N ILE A 172 -3.19 11.00 -1.94
CA ILE A 172 -4.33 11.29 -1.03
C ILE A 172 -4.71 12.77 -1.11
N ARG A 173 -3.73 13.68 -1.07
CA ARG A 173 -4.01 15.13 -1.18
C ARG A 173 -4.68 15.49 -2.50
N ARG A 174 -4.25 14.88 -3.61
CA ARG A 174 -4.91 15.10 -4.90
C ARG A 174 -6.35 14.59 -4.90
N ALA A 175 -6.59 13.37 -4.44
CA ALA A 175 -7.93 12.79 -4.39
C ALA A 175 -8.89 13.65 -3.55
N ALA A 176 -8.44 14.16 -2.40
CA ALA A 176 -9.22 15.08 -1.58
C ALA A 176 -9.51 16.41 -2.29
N THR A 177 -8.50 17.03 -2.92
CA THR A 177 -8.64 18.37 -3.52
C THR A 177 -9.37 18.39 -4.86
N ARG A 178 -9.25 17.33 -5.67
CA ARG A 178 -9.83 17.26 -7.02
C ARG A 178 -11.16 16.52 -7.07
N SER A 179 -11.38 15.58 -6.15
CA SER A 179 -12.53 14.67 -6.19
C SER A 179 -13.32 14.60 -4.89
N ASP A 180 -12.91 15.30 -3.84
CA ASP A 180 -13.46 15.17 -2.49
C ASP A 180 -13.57 13.69 -2.06
N LEU A 181 -12.49 12.95 -2.30
CA LEU A 181 -12.37 11.53 -1.95
C LEU A 181 -11.37 11.40 -0.81
N HIS A 182 -11.78 10.69 0.25
CA HIS A 182 -11.00 10.49 1.46
C HIS A 182 -10.76 9.00 1.69
N PRO A 183 -9.64 8.62 2.31
CA PRO A 183 -9.39 7.24 2.70
C PRO A 183 -10.50 6.68 3.60
N LYS A 184 -10.96 5.48 3.29
CA LYS A 184 -11.94 4.73 4.07
C LYS A 184 -11.33 3.43 4.58
N ASP A 185 -11.53 3.14 5.87
CA ASP A 185 -11.14 1.84 6.42
C ASP A 185 -12.12 0.74 5.98
N VAL A 186 -11.61 -0.49 5.88
CA VAL A 186 -12.44 -1.67 5.66
C VAL A 186 -12.78 -2.31 7.01
N PRO A 187 -13.98 -2.93 7.18
CA PRO A 187 -14.38 -3.54 8.45
C PRO A 187 -13.47 -4.66 8.93
N ASP A 188 -12.88 -5.40 7.99
CA ASP A 188 -12.01 -6.55 8.26
C ASP A 188 -10.68 -6.38 7.51
N PRO A 189 -9.77 -5.52 8.01
CA PRO A 189 -8.47 -5.38 7.41
C PRO A 189 -7.65 -6.64 7.68
N PRO A 190 -6.71 -7.02 6.78
CA PRO A 190 -5.76 -8.08 7.09
C PRO A 190 -5.06 -7.76 8.42
N VAL A 191 -4.82 -8.77 9.24
CA VAL A 191 -4.15 -8.59 10.54
C VAL A 191 -2.66 -8.34 10.28
N TYR A 192 -2.08 -7.36 10.98
CA TYR A 192 -0.63 -7.15 10.96
C TYR A 192 0.09 -8.40 11.47
N ASP A 193 1.23 -8.76 10.86
CA ASP A 193 2.12 -9.75 11.46
C ASP A 193 2.60 -9.21 12.82
N PRO A 194 2.21 -9.83 13.94
CA PRO A 194 2.57 -9.33 15.27
C PRO A 194 4.09 -9.38 15.50
N ASN A 195 4.85 -10.11 14.68
CA ASN A 195 6.29 -10.20 14.80
C ASN A 195 7.03 -9.06 14.11
N LEU A 196 6.42 -8.33 13.17
CA LEU A 196 7.08 -7.23 12.44
C LEU A 196 7.60 -6.15 13.40
N CYS A 197 6.83 -5.84 14.45
CA CYS A 197 7.16 -4.81 15.44
C CYS A 197 7.95 -5.34 16.64
N LYS A 198 8.21 -6.64 16.74
CA LYS A 198 9.08 -7.19 17.78
C LYS A 198 10.55 -6.97 17.38
N ARG A 199 11.48 -7.00 18.33
CA ARG A 199 12.91 -7.00 17.99
C ARG A 199 13.35 -8.38 17.53
N ILE A 200 14.19 -8.46 16.50
CA ILE A 200 14.85 -9.71 16.07
C ILE A 200 16.28 -9.83 16.56
N LEU A 201 16.86 -8.76 17.09
CA LEU A 201 18.15 -8.83 17.74
C LEU A 201 18.00 -8.76 19.26
N PRO A 202 18.84 -9.50 20.02
CA PRO A 202 18.85 -9.39 21.47
C PRO A 202 19.11 -7.93 21.85
N SER A 203 18.36 -7.43 22.82
CA SER A 203 18.62 -6.12 23.42
C SER A 203 20.06 -6.12 23.91
N VAL A 204 20.91 -5.26 23.35
CA VAL A 204 22.22 -4.99 23.94
C VAL A 204 21.92 -4.45 25.32
N GLY A 205 22.14 -5.26 26.35
CA GLY A 205 22.04 -4.83 27.72
C GLY A 205 23.02 -3.67 27.87
N ILE A 206 22.52 -2.44 27.89
CA ILE A 206 23.30 -1.33 28.38
C ILE A 206 23.42 -1.66 29.87
N THR A 207 24.53 -2.29 30.24
CA THR A 207 24.88 -2.49 31.64
C THR A 207 24.86 -1.10 32.25
N GLN A 208 23.78 -0.76 32.97
CA GLN A 208 23.73 0.49 33.72
C GLN A 208 24.89 0.41 34.69
N THR A 209 25.95 1.16 34.39
CA THR A 209 27.07 1.29 35.29
C THR A 209 26.53 2.13 36.42
N THR A 210 26.08 1.48 37.49
CA THR A 210 25.66 2.15 38.71
C THR A 210 26.89 2.86 39.24
N VAL A 211 26.99 4.17 38.97
CA VAL A 211 28.00 5.03 39.58
C VAL A 211 27.64 5.12 41.05
N VAL A 212 28.23 4.25 41.86
CA VAL A 212 28.19 4.37 43.32
C VAL A 212 29.00 5.61 43.67
N ARG A 213 28.31 6.70 44.00
CA ARG A 213 28.93 7.87 44.64
C ARG A 213 29.40 7.42 46.03
N ALA A 214 30.71 7.31 46.23
CA ALA A 214 31.29 7.31 47.55
C ALA A 214 31.07 8.70 48.17
N GLY A 215 30.39 8.73 49.31
CA GLY A 215 30.30 9.88 50.20
C GLY A 215 31.45 9.89 51.20
#